data_AF-A0A349PHR5-F1
#
_entry.id   AF-A0A349PHR5-F1
#
_cell.length_a   1.000
_cell.length_b   1.000
_cell.length_c   1.000
_cell.angle_alpha   90.00
_cell.angle_beta   90.00
_cell.angle_gamma   90.00
#
_symmetry.space_group_name_H-M   'P 1'
#
loop_
_entity.id
_entity.type
_entity.pdbx_description
1 polymer ?
#
loop_
_entity_poly.entity_id
_entity_poly.type
_entity_poly.pdbx_seq_one_letter_code
_entity_poly.pdbx_strand_id
1 'polypeptide(L)'
;DDNFASIVKGVREGRTIFQNLKKFTHYVFTSNASELFTVIIGVLLQIPSPISAVQILAVDLGTDIFPSFALGIEPEEPNVSNSKLNSKKNIIDFGNFRRIIYLGIIMATGAVIAFLWSMLRGGWYFGQAFAADNILYIKSTTAAYAVLSMTQMANLLQA
;
A
#
# COMPACT_ATOMS: atom_id res chain seq x y z
N ASP A 1 27.04 -10.12 -29.81
CA ASP A 1 26.62 -11.52 -29.99
C ASP A 1 25.41 -11.49 -30.90
N ASP A 2 25.64 -11.66 -32.21
CA ASP A 2 24.70 -11.34 -33.30
C ASP A 2 23.66 -12.45 -33.51
N ASN A 3 23.16 -13.00 -32.41
CA ASN A 3 22.25 -14.14 -32.42
C ASN A 3 20.80 -13.65 -32.29
N PHE A 4 19.93 -14.05 -33.22
CA PHE A 4 18.48 -13.83 -33.12
C PHE A 4 17.89 -14.36 -31.80
N ALA A 5 18.54 -15.34 -31.17
CA ALA A 5 18.18 -15.82 -29.83
C ALA A 5 18.19 -14.71 -28.76
N SER A 6 19.11 -13.73 -28.85
CA SER A 6 19.20 -12.59 -27.93
C SER A 6 18.00 -11.67 -28.05
N ILE A 7 17.46 -11.49 -29.26
CA ILE A 7 16.24 -10.69 -29.50
C ILE A 7 15.03 -11.36 -28.85
N VAL A 8 14.87 -12.67 -29.06
CA VAL A 8 13.77 -13.45 -28.47
C VAL A 8 13.84 -13.42 -26.94
N LYS A 9 15.05 -13.56 -26.38
CA LYS A 9 15.28 -13.46 -24.94
C LYS A 9 14.96 -12.06 -24.40
N GLY A 10 15.40 -11.01 -25.08
CA GLY A 10 15.11 -9.62 -24.69
C GLY A 10 13.61 -9.30 -24.72
N VAL A 11 12.88 -9.80 -25.73
CA VAL A 11 11.41 -9.66 -25.76
C VAL A 11 10.78 -10.35 -24.56
N ARG A 12 11.21 -11.58 -24.23
CA ARG A 12 10.70 -12.33 -23.07
C ARG A 12 10.94 -11.58 -21.75
N GLU A 13 12.16 -11.11 -21.52
CA GLU A 13 12.50 -10.31 -20.33
C GLU A 13 11.66 -9.03 -20.26
N GLY A 14 11.45 -8.33 -21.37
CA GLY A 14 10.58 -7.16 -21.42
C GLY A 14 9.12 -7.45 -21.03
N ARG A 15 8.60 -8.65 -21.34
CA ARG A 15 7.25 -9.07 -20.90
C ARG A 15 7.19 -9.27 -19.39
N THR A 16 8.21 -9.91 -18.83
CA THR A 16 8.33 -10.13 -17.37
C THR A 16 8.39 -8.79 -16.64
N ILE A 17 9.25 -7.87 -17.08
CA ILE A 17 9.36 -6.53 -16.48
C ILE A 17 8.02 -5.80 -16.50
N PHE A 18 7.27 -5.85 -17.62
CA PHE A 18 5.97 -5.19 -17.70
C PHE A 18 4.93 -5.78 -16.73
N GLN A 19 4.96 -7.08 -16.49
CA GLN A 19 4.07 -7.73 -15.52
C GLN A 19 4.46 -7.38 -14.08
N ASN A 20 5.75 -7.42 -13.77
CA ASN A 20 6.28 -7.00 -12.48
C ASN A 20 5.90 -5.54 -12.17
N LEU A 21 5.99 -4.65 -13.17
CA LEU A 21 5.56 -3.26 -13.05
C LEU A 21 4.06 -3.11 -12.77
N LYS A 22 3.20 -4.01 -13.27
CA LYS A 22 1.77 -4.01 -12.92
C LYS A 22 1.55 -4.39 -11.46
N LYS A 23 2.22 -5.43 -10.96
CA LYS A 23 2.15 -5.83 -9.54
C LYS A 23 2.66 -4.71 -8.63
N PHE A 24 3.83 -4.15 -8.97
CA PHE A 24 4.41 -2.99 -8.32
C PHE A 24 3.43 -1.81 -8.26
N THR A 25 2.82 -1.44 -9.39
CA THR A 25 1.86 -0.34 -9.47
C THR A 25 0.65 -0.64 -8.58
N HIS A 26 0.10 -1.85 -8.63
CA HIS A 26 -1.03 -2.23 -7.80
C HIS A 26 -0.70 -2.14 -6.30
N TYR A 27 0.49 -2.60 -5.90
CA TYR A 27 0.97 -2.52 -4.53
C TYR A 27 1.07 -1.07 -4.04
N VAL A 28 1.83 -0.23 -4.75
CA VAL A 28 2.07 1.17 -4.36
C VAL A 28 0.77 1.96 -4.31
N PHE A 29 -0.09 1.84 -5.32
CA PHE A 29 -1.36 2.57 -5.32
C PHE A 29 -2.30 2.11 -4.19
N THR A 30 -2.28 0.84 -3.81
CA THR A 30 -3.09 0.34 -2.67
C THR A 30 -2.55 0.86 -1.35
N SER A 31 -1.22 0.90 -1.18
CA SER A 31 -0.57 1.48 0.00
C SER A 31 -0.95 2.95 0.17
N ASN A 32 -0.74 3.75 -0.86
CA ASN A 32 -1.06 5.18 -0.86
C ASN A 32 -2.56 5.44 -0.62
N ALA A 33 -3.43 4.60 -1.19
CA ALA A 33 -4.86 4.70 -0.95
C ALA A 33 -5.21 4.47 0.54
N SER A 34 -4.58 3.49 1.20
CA SER A 34 -4.83 3.21 2.61
C SER A 34 -4.44 4.38 3.52
N GLU A 35 -3.33 5.04 3.25
CA GLU A 35 -2.85 6.18 4.03
C GLU A 35 -3.75 7.40 3.82
N LEU A 36 -4.09 7.68 2.56
CA LEU A 36 -5.04 8.75 2.21
C LEU A 36 -6.39 8.54 2.90
N PHE A 37 -6.95 7.33 2.82
CA PHE A 37 -8.22 7.03 3.48
C PHE A 37 -8.13 7.10 5.00
N THR A 38 -7.00 6.72 5.61
CA THR A 38 -6.78 6.85 7.06
C THR A 38 -6.88 8.31 7.50
N VAL A 39 -6.24 9.21 6.76
CA VAL A 39 -6.31 10.65 7.02
C VAL A 39 -7.71 11.18 6.78
N ILE A 40 -8.35 10.83 5.65
CA ILE A 40 -9.71 11.27 5.32
C ILE A 40 -10.71 10.85 6.40
N ILE A 41 -10.68 9.59 6.84
CA ILE A 41 -11.58 9.08 7.89
C ILE A 41 -11.34 9.84 9.19
N GLY A 42 -10.08 10.11 9.55
CA GLY A 42 -9.74 10.91 10.73
C GLY A 42 -10.40 12.31 10.69
N VAL A 43 -10.28 12.99 9.55
CA VAL A 43 -10.90 14.30 9.33
C VAL A 43 -12.43 14.23 9.39
N LEU A 44 -13.04 13.23 8.73
CA LEU A 44 -14.50 13.06 8.70
C LEU A 44 -15.08 12.78 10.08
N LEU A 45 -14.37 12.02 10.92
CA LEU A 45 -14.79 11.73 12.29
C LEU A 45 -14.42 12.84 13.29
N GLN A 46 -13.77 13.92 12.83
CA GLN A 46 -13.28 15.01 13.67
C GLN A 46 -12.40 14.53 14.84
N ILE A 47 -11.58 13.52 14.58
CA ILE A 47 -10.64 12.96 15.56
C ILE A 47 -9.23 13.47 15.29
N PRO A 48 -8.33 13.42 16.29
CA PRO A 48 -6.91 13.69 16.06
C PRO A 48 -6.37 12.77 14.96
N SER A 49 -5.41 13.26 14.17
CA SER A 49 -4.90 12.53 13.01
C SER A 49 -4.43 11.12 13.39
N PRO A 50 -5.04 10.05 12.86
CA PRO A 50 -4.70 8.68 13.27
C PRO A 50 -3.26 8.31 12.94
N ILE A 51 -2.72 8.93 11.89
CA ILE A 51 -1.32 8.81 11.47
C ILE A 51 -0.74 10.20 11.22
N SER A 52 0.53 10.40 11.56
CA SER A 52 1.26 11.64 11.29
C SER A 52 1.93 11.63 9.91
N ALA A 53 2.22 12.81 9.36
CA ALA A 53 2.96 12.94 8.10
C ALA A 53 4.35 12.28 8.16
N VAL A 54 5.03 12.33 9.32
CA VAL A 54 6.33 11.66 9.50
C VAL A 54 6.19 10.14 9.48
N GLN A 55 5.11 9.60 10.04
CA GLN A 55 4.84 8.16 10.01
C GLN A 55 4.51 7.68 8.59
N ILE A 56 3.75 8.46 7.80
CA ILE A 56 3.53 8.18 6.38
C ILE A 56 4.86 8.11 5.64
N LEU A 57 5.72 9.13 5.78
CA LEU A 57 7.06 9.11 5.20
C LEU A 57 7.91 7.91 5.65
N ALA A 58 7.77 7.50 6.92
CA ALA A 58 8.48 6.33 7.44
C ALA A 58 7.98 5.02 6.81
N VAL A 59 6.70 4.93 6.47
CA VAL A 59 6.16 3.81 5.68
C VAL A 59 6.74 3.84 4.26
N ASP A 60 6.53 4.95 3.55
CA ASP A 60 6.92 5.10 2.14
C ASP A 60 8.41 4.83 1.92
N LEU A 61 9.26 5.41 2.77
CA LEU A 61 10.72 5.32 2.63
C LEU A 61 11.31 4.09 3.31
N GLY A 62 10.74 3.67 4.44
CA GLY A 62 11.31 2.57 5.23
C GLY A 62 10.78 1.21 4.80
N THR A 63 9.46 1.09 4.72
CA THR A 63 8.78 -0.21 4.58
C THR A 63 8.46 -0.52 3.14
N ASP A 64 8.04 0.45 2.34
CA ASP A 64 7.54 0.21 0.98
C ASP A 64 8.64 0.12 -0.08
N ILE A 65 9.83 0.69 0.15
CA ILE A 65 10.96 0.60 -0.78
C ILE A 65 11.36 -0.86 -1.03
N PHE A 66 11.64 -1.64 0.02
CA PHE A 66 12.16 -3.01 -0.17
C PHE A 66 11.19 -3.97 -0.87
N PRO A 67 9.91 -4.07 -0.46
CA PRO A 67 8.89 -4.88 -1.13
C PRO A 67 8.67 -4.47 -2.58
N SER A 68 8.62 -3.17 -2.85
CA SER A 68 8.34 -2.66 -4.17
C SER A 68 9.50 -2.94 -5.15
N PHE A 69 10.75 -2.84 -4.69
CA PHE A 69 11.91 -3.32 -5.43
C PHE A 69 11.87 -4.84 -5.66
N ALA A 70 11.47 -5.62 -4.67
CA ALA A 70 11.37 -7.07 -4.79
C ALA A 70 10.35 -7.50 -5.85
N LEU A 71 9.19 -6.85 -5.93
CA LEU A 71 8.19 -7.08 -6.98
C LEU A 71 8.73 -6.78 -8.38
N GLY A 72 9.65 -5.82 -8.51
CA GLY A 72 10.27 -5.45 -9.78
C GLY A 72 11.16 -6.54 -10.38
N ILE A 73 11.72 -7.42 -9.53
CA ILE A 73 12.71 -8.44 -9.90
C ILE A 73 12.14 -9.87 -9.87
N GLU A 74 10.82 -10.04 -9.74
CA GLU A 74 10.20 -11.36 -9.73
C GLU A 74 10.53 -12.16 -11.00
N PRO A 75 10.84 -13.46 -10.86
CA PRO A 75 11.11 -14.32 -12.00
C PRO A 75 9.86 -14.52 -12.85
N GLU A 76 10.08 -14.89 -14.12
CA GLU A 76 9.00 -15.09 -15.09
C GLU A 76 8.00 -16.16 -14.60
N GLU A 77 6.71 -15.79 -14.49
CA GLU A 77 5.67 -16.76 -14.17
C GLU A 77 5.53 -17.81 -15.30
N PRO A 78 5.35 -19.10 -14.99
CA PRO A 78 5.38 -20.18 -15.98
C PRO A 78 4.34 -20.04 -17.12
N ASN A 79 3.29 -19.25 -16.92
CA ASN A 79 2.19 -19.04 -17.88
C ASN A 79 2.35 -17.80 -18.77
N VAL A 80 3.43 -17.03 -18.64
CA VAL A 80 3.62 -15.74 -19.33
C VAL A 80 3.89 -15.92 -20.81
N SER A 81 4.61 -16.98 -21.17
CA SER A 81 5.01 -17.32 -22.54
C SER A 81 3.81 -17.46 -23.51
N ASN A 82 2.65 -17.92 -23.01
CA ASN A 82 1.44 -18.16 -23.82
C ASN A 82 0.39 -17.03 -23.77
N SER A 83 0.56 -16.03 -22.91
CA SER A 83 -0.41 -14.93 -22.83
C SER A 83 -0.15 -13.90 -23.93
N LYS A 84 -1.15 -13.62 -24.79
CA LYS A 84 -1.08 -12.46 -25.70
C LYS A 84 -1.01 -11.20 -24.85
N LEU A 85 0.09 -10.46 -24.95
CA LEU A 85 0.12 -9.06 -24.52
C LEU A 85 -0.92 -8.29 -25.34
N ASN A 86 -2.09 -8.10 -24.75
CA ASN A 86 -3.10 -7.22 -25.31
C ASN A 86 -2.57 -5.79 -25.20
N SER A 87 -2.00 -5.29 -26.29
CA SER A 87 -1.47 -3.93 -26.48
C SER A 87 -2.45 -2.80 -26.10
N LYS A 88 -3.74 -3.12 -25.87
CA LYS A 88 -4.81 -2.18 -25.51
C LYS A 88 -5.21 -2.18 -24.02
N LYS A 89 -4.62 -3.02 -23.17
CA LYS A 89 -4.92 -3.00 -21.72
C LYS A 89 -4.01 -2.01 -21.01
N ASN A 90 -4.59 -0.93 -20.50
CA ASN A 90 -3.93 0.00 -19.60
C ASN A 90 -3.27 -0.75 -18.43
N ILE A 91 -2.17 -0.19 -17.93
CA ILE A 91 -1.46 -0.73 -16.74
C ILE A 91 -2.42 -0.79 -15.54
N ILE A 92 -3.31 0.20 -15.44
CA ILE A 92 -4.42 0.26 -14.49
C ILE A 92 -5.73 0.12 -15.27
N ASP A 93 -6.38 -1.04 -15.12
CA ASP A 93 -7.75 -1.26 -15.61
C ASP A 93 -8.76 -0.81 -14.53
N PHE A 94 -9.97 -0.41 -14.92
CA PHE A 94 -11.00 0.09 -14.00
C PHE A 94 -11.36 -0.94 -12.91
N GLY A 95 -11.29 -2.23 -13.24
CA GLY A 95 -11.44 -3.32 -12.26
C GLY A 95 -10.33 -3.33 -11.21
N ASN A 96 -9.08 -3.12 -11.62
CA ASN A 96 -7.93 -3.04 -10.70
C ASN A 96 -8.01 -1.79 -9.81
N PHE A 97 -8.49 -0.67 -10.37
CA PHE A 97 -8.72 0.54 -9.59
C PHE A 97 -9.74 0.33 -8.46
N ARG A 98 -10.85 -0.36 -8.73
CA ARG A 98 -11.84 -0.69 -7.68
C ARG A 98 -11.25 -1.55 -6.57
N ARG A 99 -10.37 -2.50 -6.91
CA ARG A 99 -9.68 -3.35 -5.92
C ARG A 99 -8.73 -2.53 -5.04
N ILE A 100 -7.94 -1.63 -5.65
CA ILE A 100 -7.05 -0.69 -4.94
C ILE A 100 -7.84 0.10 -3.89
N ILE A 101 -8.95 0.71 -4.30
CA ILE A 101 -9.79 1.51 -3.40
C ILE A 101 -10.40 0.65 -2.28
N TYR A 102 -10.92 -0.53 -2.62
CA TYR A 102 -11.52 -1.44 -1.66
C TYR A 102 -10.53 -1.90 -0.57
N LEU A 103 -9.34 -2.33 -0.98
CA LEU A 103 -8.28 -2.73 -0.05
C LEU A 103 -7.79 -1.54 0.78
N GLY A 104 -7.59 -0.38 0.15
CA GLY A 104 -7.20 0.85 0.84
C GLY A 104 -8.18 1.23 1.96
N ILE A 105 -9.49 1.14 1.71
CA ILE A 105 -10.52 1.41 2.73
C ILE A 105 -10.47 0.39 3.87
N ILE A 106 -10.30 -0.90 3.57
CA ILE A 106 -10.21 -1.94 4.62
C ILE A 106 -9.01 -1.68 5.53
N MET A 107 -7.84 -1.43 4.95
CA MET A 107 -6.60 -1.14 5.67
C MET A 107 -6.75 0.11 6.54
N ALA A 108 -7.28 1.19 5.95
CA ALA A 108 -7.54 2.44 6.66
C ALA A 108 -8.51 2.27 7.83
N THR A 109 -9.59 1.52 7.62
CA THR A 109 -10.58 1.25 8.66
C THR A 109 -9.95 0.47 9.82
N GLY A 110 -9.11 -0.54 9.52
CA GLY A 110 -8.37 -1.28 10.55
C GLY A 110 -7.45 -0.37 11.37
N ALA A 111 -6.72 0.53 10.71
CA ALA A 111 -5.82 1.48 11.36
C ALA A 111 -6.57 2.47 12.25
N VAL A 112 -7.68 3.04 11.77
CA VAL A 112 -8.52 3.96 12.53
C VAL A 112 -9.18 3.27 13.72
N ILE A 113 -9.64 2.02 13.57
CA ILE A 113 -10.20 1.25 14.69
C ILE A 113 -9.13 1.03 15.76
N ALA A 114 -7.91 0.64 15.37
CA ALA A 114 -6.81 0.45 16.32
C ALA A 114 -6.45 1.75 17.06
N PHE A 115 -6.42 2.88 16.33
CA PHE A 115 -6.21 4.20 16.90
C PHE A 115 -7.29 4.55 17.94
N LEU A 116 -8.56 4.47 17.55
CA LEU A 116 -9.70 4.80 18.40
C LEU A 116 -9.77 3.89 19.62
N TRP A 117 -9.53 2.59 19.44
CA TRP A 117 -9.55 1.64 20.53
C TRP A 117 -8.47 1.93 21.57
N SER A 118 -7.27 2.31 21.12
CA SER A 118 -6.18 2.76 21.99
C SER A 118 -6.53 4.05 22.72
N MET A 119 -7.11 5.04 22.02
CA MET A 119 -7.54 6.31 22.62
C MET A 119 -8.64 6.13 23.67
N LEU A 120 -9.70 5.39 23.34
CA LEU A 120 -10.83 5.15 24.24
C LEU A 120 -10.38 4.39 25.50
N ARG A 121 -9.49 3.40 25.37
CA ARG A 121 -8.90 2.71 26.53
C ARG A 121 -8.02 3.62 27.37
N GLY A 122 -7.37 4.60 26.76
CA GLY A 122 -6.58 5.62 27.45
C GLY A 122 -7.40 6.70 28.14
N GLY A 123 -8.73 6.64 28.07
CA GLY A 123 -9.63 7.61 28.70
C GLY A 123 -9.86 8.87 27.87
N TRP A 124 -9.53 8.87 26.57
CA TRP A 124 -9.93 9.94 25.65
C TRP A 124 -11.38 9.77 25.23
N TYR A 125 -12.09 10.90 25.09
CA TYR A 125 -13.47 10.93 24.61
C TYR A 125 -13.60 11.91 23.44
N PHE A 126 -14.55 11.65 22.54
CA PHE A 126 -14.84 12.50 21.40
C PHE A 126 -15.09 13.96 21.82
N GLY A 127 -14.48 14.91 21.10
CA GLY A 127 -14.62 16.34 21.34
C GLY A 127 -13.67 16.93 22.40
N GLN A 128 -12.86 16.11 23.09
CA GLN A 128 -11.82 16.64 23.97
C GLN A 128 -10.66 17.23 23.16
N ALA A 129 -10.28 18.46 23.48
CA ALA A 129 -9.07 19.09 22.95
C ALA A 129 -7.85 18.25 23.33
N PHE A 130 -6.97 18.04 22.36
CA PHE A 130 -5.90 17.07 22.48
C PHE A 130 -4.55 17.73 22.18
N ALA A 131 -3.57 17.56 23.07
CA ALA A 131 -2.23 18.09 22.90
C ALA A 131 -1.33 17.04 22.23
N ALA A 132 -0.66 17.41 21.13
CA ALA A 132 0.11 16.47 20.29
C ALA A 132 1.30 15.79 21.00
N ASP A 133 1.73 16.31 22.15
CA ASP A 133 2.82 15.80 22.99
C ASP A 133 2.37 14.73 24.00
N ASN A 134 1.07 14.45 24.08
CA ASN A 134 0.55 13.48 25.04
C ASN A 134 0.98 12.05 24.67
N ILE A 135 1.53 11.33 25.65
CA ILE A 135 1.99 9.93 25.51
C ILE A 135 0.88 9.03 24.95
N LEU A 136 -0.39 9.29 25.30
CA LEU A 136 -1.52 8.52 24.78
C LEU A 136 -1.67 8.64 23.25
N TYR A 137 -1.38 9.81 22.69
CA TYR A 137 -1.41 10.05 21.25
C TYR A 137 -0.33 9.27 20.54
N ILE A 138 0.88 9.37 21.07
CA ILE A 138 2.05 8.75 20.47
C ILE A 138 1.80 7.24 20.45
N LYS A 139 1.33 6.66 21.57
CA LYS A 139 0.93 5.25 21.61
C LYS A 139 -0.16 4.89 20.60
N SER A 140 -1.20 5.72 20.49
CA SER A 140 -2.34 5.43 19.61
C SER A 140 -1.99 5.55 18.12
N THR A 141 -1.22 6.58 17.74
CA THR A 141 -0.71 6.75 16.38
C THR A 141 0.32 5.67 16.02
N THR A 142 1.17 5.24 16.97
CA THR A 142 2.06 4.09 16.77
C THR A 142 1.27 2.79 16.56
N ALA A 143 0.15 2.59 17.26
CA ALA A 143 -0.72 1.43 17.02
C ALA A 143 -1.34 1.46 15.62
N ALA A 144 -1.82 2.62 15.16
CA ALA A 144 -2.33 2.79 13.81
C ALA A 144 -1.26 2.53 12.75
N TYR A 145 -0.06 3.09 12.95
CA TYR A 145 1.11 2.87 12.10
C TYR A 145 1.47 1.38 12.00
N ALA A 146 1.54 0.67 13.13
CA ALA A 146 1.84 -0.76 13.14
C ALA A 146 0.81 -1.58 12.35
N VAL A 147 -0.49 -1.25 12.49
CA VAL A 147 -1.55 -1.91 11.72
C VAL A 147 -1.40 -1.63 10.23
N LEU A 148 -1.15 -0.39 9.82
CA LEU A 148 -0.92 -0.05 8.41
C LEU A 148 0.28 -0.83 7.85
N SER A 149 1.43 -0.79 8.50
CA SER A 149 2.62 -1.53 8.06
C SER A 149 2.38 -3.03 7.96
N MET A 150 1.68 -3.65 8.93
CA MET A 150 1.33 -5.08 8.88
C MET A 150 0.37 -5.38 7.72
N THR A 151 -0.63 -4.55 7.50
CA THR A 151 -1.59 -4.75 6.41
C THR A 151 -0.97 -4.52 5.03
N GLN A 152 0.01 -3.62 4.90
CA GLN A 152 0.80 -3.43 3.68
C GLN A 152 1.67 -4.65 3.37
N MET A 153 2.31 -5.25 4.39
CA MET A 153 2.98 -6.55 4.21
C MET A 153 2.02 -7.65 3.75
N ALA A 154 0.78 -7.66 4.26
CA ALA A 154 -0.23 -8.60 3.78
C ALA A 154 -0.72 -8.30 2.35
N ASN A 155 -0.74 -7.02 1.95
CA ASN A 155 -1.04 -6.59 0.58
C ASN A 155 0.07 -7.01 -0.40
N LEU A 156 1.34 -6.99 0.03
CA LEU A 156 2.47 -7.50 -0.76
C LEU A 156 2.28 -8.96 -1.17
N LEU A 157 1.83 -9.81 -0.24
CA LEU A 157 1.59 -11.24 -0.50
C LEU A 157 0.42 -11.50 -1.48
N GLN A 158 -0.40 -10.49 -1.76
CA GLN A 158 -1.59 -10.58 -2.62
C GLN A 158 -1.41 -9.88 -3.97
N ALA A 159 -0.26 -9.20 -4.17
CA ALA A 159 0.11 -8.49 -5.38
C ALA A 159 0.69 -9.46 -6.43
#